data_AF-A0A8J3B830-F1
#
_entry.id   AF-A0A8J3B830-F1
#
_cell.length_a   1.000
_cell.length_b   1.000
_cell.length_c   1.000
_cell.angle_alpha   90.00
_cell.angle_beta   90.00
_cell.angle_gamma   90.00
#
_symmetry.space_group_name_H-M   'P 1'
#
loop_
_entity.id
_entity.type
_entity.pdbx_description
1 polymer ?
#
loop_
_entity_poly.entity_id
_entity_poly.type
_entity_poly.pdbx_seq_one_letter_code
_entity_poly.pdbx_strand_id
1 'polypeptide(L)'
;MERNTAERNLWALAHALVKEAHYTLVNDPENGTAPFGAEEDAAGTPGLLLARERGRTVQVIRLAAVPSDAHRLAQDVDAFRLAADRLRREWDRSRLEGLLLYLAPDGVDAPLARAVEAENEKEPVPDLEIACDLLDGQTGAWIAPRPALRRLGLKPEWLAEMARSPLQPPDAYRAAIRTIEAERERELRQTFGYGRPFFVSLFAVLNIALFAGMEIAGSSTDAETLIRFGAKENGRILQGEGWRLITAMFLHVGLIHLLVNTVALLFVGGAVERIFGRWRFFAVYVAAGVAGTAASFAFTPALSAGASGAIFGLMGALLYFGTRRRRLFVRTMGRDLLFYLLLNLLLGLVLPSVDHYGHLGGLLGGFLAAGAVGLPGERRLSARLGFALAWGMLVVGALRLGGL
;
A
#
# COMPACT_ATOMS: atom_id res chain seq x y z
N MET A 1 -6.34 36.34 -25.52
CA MET A 1 -7.32 35.23 -25.63
C MET A 1 -6.61 33.88 -25.55
N GLU A 2 -5.51 33.69 -26.29
CA GLU A 2 -4.67 32.47 -26.31
C GLU A 2 -4.12 32.02 -24.95
N ARG A 3 -3.63 32.94 -24.11
CA ARG A 3 -3.09 32.61 -22.78
C ARG A 3 -4.10 31.92 -21.85
N ASN A 4 -5.39 32.21 -22.02
CA ASN A 4 -6.49 31.62 -21.24
C ASN A 4 -6.85 30.21 -21.75
N THR A 5 -6.69 29.94 -23.05
CA THR A 5 -6.96 28.62 -23.65
C THR A 5 -5.89 27.60 -23.27
N ALA A 6 -4.60 27.97 -23.34
CA ALA A 6 -3.50 27.10 -22.95
C ALA A 6 -3.63 26.66 -21.48
N GLU A 7 -3.90 27.62 -20.60
CA GLU A 7 -4.11 27.38 -19.17
C GLU A 7 -5.31 26.45 -18.91
N ARG A 8 -6.45 26.66 -19.58
CA ARG A 8 -7.62 25.77 -19.47
C ARG A 8 -7.29 24.34 -19.82
N ASN A 9 -6.57 24.12 -20.92
CA ASN A 9 -6.24 22.78 -21.39
C ASN A 9 -5.28 22.07 -20.44
N LEU A 10 -4.30 22.78 -19.88
CA LEU A 10 -3.40 22.24 -18.85
C LEU A 10 -4.18 21.79 -17.61
N TRP A 11 -5.10 22.63 -17.11
CA TRP A 11 -5.93 22.28 -15.96
C TRP A 11 -6.92 21.15 -16.24
N ALA A 12 -7.49 21.08 -17.44
CA ALA A 12 -8.35 19.97 -17.85
C ALA A 12 -7.58 18.64 -17.83
N LEU A 13 -6.36 18.64 -18.36
CA LEU A 13 -5.49 17.46 -18.39
C LEU A 13 -5.02 17.06 -16.98
N ALA A 14 -4.65 18.04 -16.15
CA ALA A 14 -4.31 17.81 -14.75
C ALA A 14 -5.49 17.16 -14.01
N HIS A 15 -6.70 17.68 -14.19
CA HIS A 15 -7.90 17.11 -13.58
C HIS A 15 -8.17 15.68 -14.06
N ALA A 16 -8.00 15.38 -15.35
CA ALA A 16 -8.13 14.02 -15.88
C ALA A 16 -7.09 13.06 -15.28
N LEU A 17 -5.82 13.49 -15.20
CA LEU A 17 -4.74 12.73 -14.56
C LEU A 17 -5.01 12.48 -13.08
N VAL A 18 -5.53 13.48 -12.36
CA VAL A 18 -5.93 13.32 -10.96
C VAL A 18 -7.09 12.34 -10.86
N LYS A 19 -8.19 12.58 -11.58
CA LYS A 19 -9.45 11.84 -11.46
C LYS A 19 -9.31 10.38 -11.91
N GLU A 20 -8.73 10.14 -13.08
CA GLU A 20 -8.75 8.84 -13.76
C GLU A 20 -7.42 8.09 -13.66
N ALA A 21 -6.30 8.81 -13.68
CA ALA A 21 -4.97 8.20 -13.57
C ALA A 21 -4.39 8.23 -12.14
N HIS A 22 -5.12 8.78 -11.17
CA HIS A 22 -4.75 8.81 -9.75
C HIS A 22 -3.43 9.51 -9.45
N TYR A 23 -3.07 10.52 -10.23
CA TYR A 23 -2.03 11.45 -9.83
C TYR A 23 -2.55 12.36 -8.69
N THR A 24 -1.60 12.98 -8.00
CA THR A 24 -1.81 14.04 -7.00
C THR A 24 -1.12 15.29 -7.50
N LEU A 25 -1.78 16.44 -7.40
CA LEU A 25 -1.17 17.71 -7.75
C LEU A 25 -0.15 18.10 -6.66
N VAL A 26 1.10 18.28 -7.05
CA VAL A 26 2.22 18.49 -6.10
C VAL A 26 2.54 19.97 -5.92
N ASN A 27 2.31 20.79 -6.95
CA ASN A 27 2.41 22.24 -6.88
C ASN A 27 1.08 22.89 -7.26
N ASP A 28 0.68 23.87 -6.48
CA ASP A 28 -0.34 24.83 -6.85
C ASP A 28 0.38 26.17 -7.07
N PRO A 29 0.50 26.66 -8.32
CA PRO A 29 1.24 27.89 -8.64
C PRO A 29 0.76 29.15 -7.91
N GLU A 30 -0.47 29.16 -7.37
CA GLU A 30 -1.04 30.33 -6.67
C GLU A 30 -0.93 30.24 -5.14
N ASN A 31 -0.65 29.05 -4.58
CA ASN A 31 -0.64 28.82 -3.13
C ASN A 31 0.77 28.76 -2.50
N GLY A 32 1.83 29.13 -3.24
CA GLY A 32 3.18 29.30 -2.70
C GLY A 32 3.90 28.04 -2.22
N THR A 33 3.23 26.88 -2.19
CA THR A 33 3.85 25.59 -1.89
C THR A 33 4.20 24.88 -3.19
N ALA A 34 5.20 25.39 -3.89
CA ALA A 34 5.86 24.63 -4.94
C ALA A 34 6.93 23.72 -4.28
N PRO A 35 6.95 22.40 -4.53
CA PRO A 35 8.09 21.55 -4.21
C PRO A 35 9.37 22.01 -4.92
N PHE A 36 9.21 22.89 -5.92
CA PHE A 36 10.26 23.43 -6.74
C PHE A 36 10.89 24.73 -6.23
N GLY A 37 10.43 25.29 -5.11
CA GLY A 37 10.90 26.60 -4.67
C GLY A 37 10.46 27.69 -5.65
N ALA A 38 9.44 28.46 -5.30
CA ALA A 38 8.91 29.54 -6.13
C ALA A 38 9.87 30.74 -6.31
N GLU A 39 11.18 30.55 -6.17
CA GLU A 39 12.21 31.58 -6.40
C GLU A 39 13.25 31.18 -7.46
N GLU A 40 13.30 29.93 -7.90
CA GLU A 40 14.14 29.53 -9.05
C GLU A 40 13.24 29.12 -10.22
N ASP A 41 12.67 30.13 -10.88
CA ASP A 41 12.19 30.07 -12.26
C ASP A 41 13.35 29.64 -13.18
N ALA A 42 13.60 28.34 -13.25
CA ALA A 42 14.44 27.79 -14.29
C ALA A 42 13.61 27.85 -15.61
N ALA A 43 14.02 28.76 -16.50
CA ALA A 43 13.46 29.05 -17.82
C ALA A 43 12.13 29.85 -17.91
N GLY A 44 11.42 30.12 -16.81
CA GLY A 44 10.27 31.05 -16.78
C GLY A 44 8.96 30.53 -17.39
N THR A 45 8.79 29.20 -17.52
CA THR A 45 7.54 28.59 -18.00
C THR A 45 6.73 28.04 -16.82
N PRO A 46 5.61 28.65 -16.42
CA PRO A 46 4.75 28.12 -15.36
C PRO A 46 4.13 26.78 -15.80
N GLY A 47 4.09 25.79 -14.88
CA GLY A 47 3.58 24.45 -15.17
C GLY A 47 3.03 23.71 -13.95
N LEU A 48 2.14 22.74 -14.20
CA LEU A 48 1.51 21.90 -13.19
C LEU A 48 2.26 20.59 -13.04
N LEU A 49 2.67 20.26 -11.83
CA LEU A 49 3.38 19.05 -11.45
C LEU A 49 2.43 18.08 -10.79
N LEU A 50 2.39 16.87 -11.33
CA LEU A 50 1.59 15.78 -10.85
C LEU A 50 2.51 14.62 -10.51
N ALA A 51 2.29 13.98 -9.37
CA ALA A 51 3.03 12.79 -8.98
C ALA A 51 2.10 11.62 -8.64
N ARG A 52 2.62 10.42 -8.89
CA ARG A 52 1.98 9.16 -8.54
C ARG A 52 3.02 8.17 -8.08
N GLU A 53 2.84 7.63 -6.88
CA GLU A 53 3.67 6.54 -6.40
C GLU A 53 3.24 5.21 -7.00
N ARG A 54 4.20 4.43 -7.50
CA ARG A 54 3.98 3.08 -8.02
C ARG A 54 5.04 2.14 -7.48
N GLY A 55 4.85 1.74 -6.22
CA GLY A 55 5.72 0.78 -5.57
C GLY A 55 7.04 1.39 -5.11
N ARG A 56 8.16 1.12 -5.79
CA ARG A 56 9.47 1.77 -5.51
C ARG A 56 9.81 2.89 -6.50
N THR A 57 9.03 2.99 -7.57
CA THR A 57 9.17 4.03 -8.58
C THR A 57 8.17 5.14 -8.30
N VAL A 58 8.61 6.39 -8.46
CA VAL A 58 7.71 7.53 -8.50
C VAL A 58 7.59 8.02 -9.94
N GLN A 59 6.36 8.26 -10.34
CA GLN A 59 6.03 8.79 -11.65
C GLN A 59 5.66 10.25 -11.51
N VAL A 60 6.31 11.10 -12.28
CA VAL A 60 6.10 12.55 -12.25
C VAL A 60 5.72 13.04 -13.64
N ILE A 61 4.72 13.91 -13.72
CA ILE A 61 4.31 14.56 -14.95
C ILE A 61 4.32 16.06 -14.69
N ARG A 62 5.09 16.82 -15.48
CA ARG A 62 4.96 18.27 -15.54
C ARG A 62 4.20 18.63 -16.81
N LEU A 63 3.08 19.31 -16.66
CA LEU A 63 2.30 19.89 -17.74
C LEU A 63 2.70 21.35 -17.89
N ALA A 64 3.14 21.76 -19.07
CA ALA A 64 3.58 23.13 -19.33
C ALA A 64 3.09 23.63 -20.68
N ALA A 65 3.01 24.95 -20.83
CA ALA A 65 2.85 25.57 -22.15
C ALA A 65 4.13 25.39 -22.97
N VAL A 66 4.00 25.36 -24.30
CA VAL A 66 5.15 25.30 -25.19
C VAL A 66 6.11 26.48 -24.97
N PRO A 67 7.43 26.25 -24.88
CA PRO A 67 8.45 27.31 -24.80
C PRO A 67 8.51 28.18 -26.05
N SER A 68 9.10 29.36 -25.96
CA SER A 68 9.23 30.30 -27.09
C SER A 68 10.14 29.79 -28.22
N ASP A 69 11.11 28.94 -27.87
CA ASP A 69 12.14 28.46 -28.78
C ASP A 69 12.81 27.19 -28.24
N ALA A 70 13.63 26.56 -29.09
CA ALA A 70 14.36 25.35 -28.77
C ALA A 70 15.39 25.52 -27.63
N HIS A 71 15.94 26.72 -27.45
CA HIS A 71 16.93 26.97 -26.39
C HIS A 71 16.27 26.98 -25.00
N ARG A 72 15.13 27.67 -24.89
CA ARG A 72 14.27 27.67 -23.69
C ARG A 72 13.75 26.27 -23.38
N LEU A 73 13.41 25.49 -24.41
CA LEU A 73 13.00 24.09 -24.24
C LEU A 73 14.09 23.25 -23.59
N ALA A 74 15.32 23.33 -24.11
CA ALA A 74 16.45 22.58 -23.54
C ALA A 74 16.71 22.97 -22.07
N GLN A 75 16.68 24.27 -21.76
CA GLN A 75 16.82 24.76 -20.38
C GLN A 75 15.73 24.23 -19.44
N ASP A 76 14.47 24.21 -19.88
CA ASP A 76 13.34 23.73 -19.08
C ASP A 76 13.38 22.20 -18.86
N VAL A 77 13.85 21.44 -19.86
CA VAL A 77 14.07 19.99 -19.71
C VAL A 77 15.18 19.71 -18.69
N ASP A 78 16.31 20.42 -18.76
CA ASP A 78 17.41 20.23 -17.81
C ASP A 78 17.03 20.66 -16.38
N ALA A 79 16.25 21.73 -16.26
CA ALA A 79 15.66 22.14 -15.00
C ALA A 79 14.76 21.06 -14.41
N PHE A 80 13.86 20.49 -15.24
CA PHE A 80 12.97 19.41 -14.82
C PHE A 80 13.76 18.16 -14.41
N ARG A 81 14.85 17.81 -15.11
CA ARG A 81 15.75 16.71 -14.74
C ARG A 81 16.35 16.92 -13.35
N LEU A 82 16.96 18.08 -13.09
CA LEU A 82 17.55 18.41 -11.79
C LEU A 82 16.52 18.34 -10.67
N ALA A 83 15.34 18.87 -10.94
CA ALA A 83 14.29 18.97 -9.94
C ALA A 83 13.65 17.60 -9.66
N ALA A 84 13.47 16.77 -10.69
CA ALA A 84 13.06 15.38 -10.53
C ALA A 84 14.08 14.57 -9.71
N ASP A 85 15.38 14.77 -9.94
CA ASP A 85 16.43 14.10 -9.16
C ASP A 85 16.43 14.54 -7.68
N ARG A 86 16.15 15.82 -7.39
CA ARG A 86 15.92 16.29 -6.01
C ARG A 86 14.71 15.58 -5.38
N LEU A 87 13.56 15.55 -6.06
CA LEU A 87 12.36 14.86 -5.56
C LEU A 87 12.62 13.37 -5.29
N ARG A 88 13.35 12.69 -6.19
CA ARG A 88 13.73 11.29 -6.02
C ARG A 88 14.52 11.06 -4.73
N ARG A 89 15.47 11.95 -4.42
CA ARG A 89 16.25 11.90 -3.16
C ARG A 89 15.40 12.24 -1.94
N GLU A 90 14.64 13.32 -1.99
CA GLU A 90 13.80 13.77 -0.87
C GLU A 90 12.76 12.73 -0.47
N TRP A 91 12.20 12.01 -1.45
CA TRP A 91 11.20 10.97 -1.21
C TRP A 91 11.81 9.58 -1.00
N ASP A 92 13.14 9.49 -0.89
CA ASP A 92 13.90 8.25 -0.70
C ASP A 92 13.50 7.14 -1.69
N ARG A 93 13.53 7.48 -2.99
CA ARG A 93 13.10 6.58 -4.08
C ARG A 93 14.28 6.10 -4.90
N SER A 94 14.29 4.80 -5.17
CA SER A 94 15.36 4.18 -5.97
C SER A 94 15.28 4.56 -7.44
N ARG A 95 14.08 4.87 -7.97
CA ARG A 95 13.88 5.20 -9.39
C ARG A 95 12.77 6.24 -9.56
N LEU A 96 12.95 7.15 -10.51
CA LEU A 96 11.94 8.10 -10.93
C LEU A 96 11.75 8.06 -12.44
N GLU A 97 10.49 8.04 -12.86
CA GLU A 97 10.07 8.17 -14.25
C GLU A 97 9.33 9.50 -14.42
N GLY A 98 9.89 10.41 -15.20
CA GLY A 98 9.31 11.72 -15.42
C GLY A 98 8.92 11.95 -16.87
N LEU A 99 7.84 12.70 -17.05
CA LEU A 99 7.40 13.19 -18.33
C LEU A 99 7.17 14.69 -18.24
N LEU A 100 7.89 15.45 -19.04
CA LEU A 100 7.57 16.84 -19.32
C LEU A 100 6.66 16.87 -20.56
N LEU A 101 5.40 17.22 -20.37
CA LEU A 101 4.41 17.28 -21.44
C LEU A 101 4.09 18.73 -21.76
N TYR A 102 4.53 19.17 -22.93
CA TYR A 102 4.18 20.48 -23.49
C TYR A 102 2.87 20.40 -24.26
N LEU A 103 2.03 21.41 -24.06
CA LEU A 103 0.80 21.57 -24.83
C LEU A 103 0.91 22.77 -25.77
N ALA A 104 0.73 22.52 -27.06
CA ALA A 104 0.78 23.51 -28.12
C ALA A 104 -0.64 23.83 -28.60
N PRO A 105 -1.32 24.86 -28.06
CA PRO A 105 -2.73 25.11 -28.39
C PRO A 105 -2.97 25.43 -29.88
N ASP A 106 -1.97 26.00 -30.55
CA ASP A 106 -2.07 26.51 -31.92
C ASP A 106 -1.21 25.73 -32.93
N GLY A 107 -0.88 24.47 -32.59
CA GLY A 107 -0.01 23.63 -33.40
C GLY A 107 1.47 23.79 -33.04
N VAL A 108 2.32 23.01 -33.71
CA VAL A 108 3.75 22.88 -33.39
C VAL A 108 4.61 23.36 -34.53
N ASP A 109 5.59 24.20 -34.23
CA ASP A 109 6.59 24.62 -35.20
C ASP A 109 7.67 23.55 -35.38
N ALA A 110 8.13 23.38 -36.63
CA ALA A 110 9.11 22.35 -36.97
C ALA A 110 10.44 22.44 -36.19
N PRO A 111 11.00 23.63 -35.87
CA PRO A 111 12.20 23.73 -35.05
C PRO A 111 12.02 23.14 -33.65
N LEU A 112 10.90 23.45 -32.99
CA LEU A 112 10.62 22.98 -31.64
C LEU A 112 10.29 21.48 -31.62
N ALA A 113 9.60 20.99 -32.65
CA ALA A 113 9.39 19.56 -32.85
C ALA A 113 10.71 18.76 -32.89
N ARG A 114 11.68 19.24 -33.67
CA ARG A 114 13.03 18.64 -33.75
C ARG A 114 13.80 18.76 -32.43
N ALA A 115 13.61 19.85 -31.69
CA ALA A 115 14.24 20.04 -30.39
C ALA A 115 13.75 19.00 -29.36
N VAL A 116 12.44 18.72 -29.34
CA VAL A 116 11.86 17.67 -28.49
C VAL A 116 12.43 16.30 -28.85
N GLU A 117 12.51 15.97 -30.15
CA GLU A 117 13.10 14.72 -30.63
C GLU A 117 14.57 14.59 -30.20
N ALA A 118 15.37 15.65 -30.38
CA ALA A 118 16.77 15.67 -29.98
C ALA A 118 16.96 15.50 -28.46
N GLU A 119 16.08 16.07 -27.63
CA GLU A 119 16.12 15.87 -26.17
C GLU A 119 15.82 14.44 -25.74
N ASN A 120 14.95 13.74 -26.48
CA ASN A 120 14.59 12.34 -26.22
C ASN A 120 15.63 11.34 -26.76
N GLU A 121 16.49 11.74 -27.70
CA GLU A 121 17.61 10.94 -28.20
C GLU A 121 18.83 10.93 -27.25
N LYS A 122 18.88 11.87 -26.30
CA LYS A 122 19.94 11.90 -25.28
C LYS A 122 19.94 10.62 -24.45
N GLU A 123 21.13 10.19 -24.06
CA GLU A 123 21.30 8.96 -23.28
C GLU A 123 20.56 9.06 -21.93
N PRO A 124 19.75 8.04 -21.57
CA PRO A 124 18.97 8.09 -20.33
C PRO A 124 19.89 8.05 -19.11
N VAL A 125 19.58 8.87 -18.11
CA VAL A 125 20.29 8.86 -16.83
C VAL A 125 19.82 7.63 -16.02
N PRO A 126 20.74 6.82 -15.47
CA PRO A 126 20.36 5.71 -14.60
C PRO A 126 19.45 6.18 -13.46
N ASP A 127 18.40 5.41 -13.17
CA ASP A 127 17.41 5.68 -12.12
C ASP A 127 16.57 6.97 -12.27
N LEU A 128 16.82 7.75 -13.32
CA LEU A 128 16.14 9.02 -13.63
C LEU A 128 15.76 9.06 -15.11
N GLU A 129 14.66 8.38 -15.45
CA GLU A 129 14.16 8.33 -16.82
C GLU A 129 13.24 9.52 -17.09
N ILE A 130 13.76 10.55 -17.74
CA ILE A 130 13.02 11.78 -18.09
C ILE A 130 12.79 11.80 -19.60
N ALA A 131 11.53 11.94 -20.00
CA ALA A 131 11.14 12.19 -21.38
C ALA A 131 10.48 13.56 -21.51
N CYS A 132 10.54 14.11 -22.71
CA CYS A 132 9.87 15.35 -23.07
C CYS A 132 8.97 15.08 -24.27
N ASP A 133 7.69 15.41 -24.16
CA ASP A 133 6.70 15.14 -25.19
C ASP A 133 5.95 16.42 -25.53
N LEU A 134 5.46 16.51 -26.76
CA LEU A 134 4.64 17.63 -27.18
C LEU A 134 3.34 17.14 -27.80
N LEU A 135 2.24 17.70 -27.31
CA LEU A 135 0.89 17.44 -27.78
C LEU A 135 0.33 18.68 -28.48
N ASP A 136 0.02 18.51 -29.76
CA ASP A 136 -0.70 19.51 -30.54
C ASP A 136 -2.17 19.58 -30.09
N GLY A 137 -2.58 20.74 -29.59
CA GLY A 137 -3.92 21.01 -29.09
C GLY A 137 -4.98 21.15 -30.19
N GLN A 138 -4.61 21.39 -31.46
CA GLN A 138 -5.55 21.45 -32.58
C GLN A 138 -5.78 20.06 -33.17
N THR A 139 -4.70 19.36 -33.49
CA THR A 139 -4.76 18.08 -34.22
C THR A 139 -4.80 16.87 -33.29
N GLY A 140 -4.36 17.03 -32.03
CA GLY A 140 -4.03 15.93 -31.13
C GLY A 140 -2.90 15.04 -31.63
N ALA A 141 -2.15 15.52 -32.63
CA ALA A 141 -0.93 14.88 -33.05
C ALA A 141 0.09 14.98 -31.93
N TRP A 142 0.79 13.87 -31.75
CA TRP A 142 1.88 13.81 -30.81
C TRP A 142 3.18 14.00 -31.56
N ILE A 143 4.03 14.89 -31.06
CA ILE A 143 5.40 15.02 -31.49
C ILE A 143 6.27 14.34 -30.46
N ALA A 144 6.90 13.26 -30.92
CA ALA A 144 7.86 12.46 -30.18
C ALA A 144 7.43 11.52 -29.02
N PRO A 145 6.23 10.86 -28.93
CA PRO A 145 6.10 9.84 -27.88
C PRO A 145 5.07 8.70 -28.00
N ARG A 146 5.59 7.49 -27.84
CA ARG A 146 4.84 6.33 -27.34
C ARG A 146 5.58 5.58 -26.22
N PRO A 147 6.94 5.49 -26.18
CA PRO A 147 7.61 4.71 -25.14
C PRO A 147 7.41 5.26 -23.72
N ALA A 148 7.52 6.57 -23.51
CA ALA A 148 7.41 7.18 -22.17
C ALA A 148 6.00 7.06 -21.58
N LEU A 149 4.97 7.39 -22.37
CA LEU A 149 3.56 7.21 -21.99
C LEU A 149 3.24 5.75 -21.66
N ARG A 150 3.82 4.78 -22.40
CA ARG A 150 3.68 3.35 -22.08
C ARG A 150 4.28 2.99 -20.72
N ARG A 151 5.45 3.53 -20.34
CA ARG A 151 6.03 3.35 -19.00
C ARG A 151 5.11 3.91 -17.90
N LEU A 152 4.53 5.08 -18.16
CA LEU A 152 3.54 5.71 -17.28
C LEU A 152 2.16 5.02 -17.30
N GLY A 153 1.94 4.05 -18.20
CA GLY A 153 0.65 3.37 -18.36
C GLY A 153 -0.47 4.30 -18.82
N LEU A 154 -0.13 5.38 -19.53
CA LEU A 154 -1.07 6.35 -20.08
C LEU A 154 -1.29 6.09 -21.57
N LYS A 155 -2.54 6.24 -22.02
CA LYS A 155 -2.90 6.10 -23.43
C LYS A 155 -2.76 7.46 -24.12
N PRO A 156 -1.99 7.56 -25.22
CA PRO A 156 -1.81 8.83 -25.94
C PRO A 156 -3.13 9.41 -26.48
N GLU A 157 -4.04 8.56 -26.94
CA GLU A 157 -5.31 9.01 -27.53
C GLU A 157 -6.22 9.66 -26.47
N TRP A 158 -6.25 9.08 -25.27
CA TRP A 158 -7.01 9.60 -24.13
C TRP A 158 -6.50 10.96 -23.66
N LEU A 159 -5.18 11.14 -23.54
CA LEU A 159 -4.59 12.44 -23.17
C LEU A 159 -4.89 13.51 -24.24
N ALA A 160 -4.79 13.16 -25.52
CA ALA A 160 -5.13 14.05 -26.64
C ALA A 160 -6.61 14.45 -26.64
N GLU A 161 -7.52 13.53 -26.32
CA GLU A 161 -8.94 13.82 -26.15
C GLU A 161 -9.20 14.79 -24.99
N MET A 162 -8.58 14.55 -23.82
CA MET A 162 -8.76 15.38 -22.64
C MET A 162 -8.21 16.80 -22.82
N ALA A 163 -7.06 16.95 -23.46
CA ALA A 163 -6.46 18.26 -23.74
C ALA A 163 -7.30 19.12 -24.70
N ARG A 164 -8.12 18.50 -25.54
CA ARG A 164 -9.03 19.17 -26.51
C ARG A 164 -10.46 19.35 -26.01
N SER A 165 -10.75 18.91 -24.80
CA SER A 165 -12.09 18.99 -24.21
C SER A 165 -12.19 20.01 -23.05
N PRO A 166 -11.61 21.24 -23.14
CA PRO A 166 -11.75 22.23 -22.08
C PRO A 166 -13.21 22.74 -22.03
N LEU A 167 -13.98 22.25 -21.07
CA LEU A 167 -15.39 22.63 -20.91
C LEU A 167 -15.58 23.74 -19.87
N GLN A 168 -14.56 23.99 -19.03
CA GLN A 168 -14.69 24.82 -17.84
C GLN A 168 -13.51 25.80 -17.65
N PRO A 169 -13.70 26.90 -16.89
CA PRO A 169 -12.60 27.77 -16.47
C PRO A 169 -11.58 27.02 -15.58
N PRO A 170 -10.32 27.48 -15.54
CA PRO A 170 -9.26 26.87 -14.71
C PRO A 170 -9.65 26.68 -13.23
N ASP A 171 -10.31 27.69 -12.63
CA ASP A 171 -10.73 27.64 -11.22
C ASP A 171 -11.70 26.50 -10.90
N ALA A 172 -12.55 26.13 -11.87
CA ALA A 172 -13.48 25.02 -11.71
C ALA A 172 -12.72 23.68 -11.65
N TYR A 173 -11.69 23.49 -12.49
CA TYR A 173 -10.84 22.31 -12.45
C TYR A 173 -10.00 22.26 -11.16
N ARG A 174 -9.46 23.40 -10.72
CA ARG A 174 -8.73 23.52 -9.45
C ARG A 174 -9.61 23.11 -8.27
N ALA A 175 -10.84 23.62 -8.20
CA ALA A 175 -11.81 23.25 -7.18
C ALA A 175 -12.18 21.74 -7.24
N ALA A 176 -12.35 21.20 -8.45
CA ALA A 176 -12.62 19.78 -8.65
C ALA A 176 -11.46 18.88 -8.18
N ILE A 177 -10.21 19.22 -8.52
CA ILE A 177 -9.00 18.50 -8.06
C ILE A 177 -8.93 18.50 -6.53
N ARG A 178 -9.07 19.69 -5.89
CA ARG A 178 -9.07 19.81 -4.42
C ARG A 178 -10.16 18.96 -3.77
N THR A 179 -11.33 18.89 -4.40
CA THR A 179 -12.44 18.04 -3.92
C THR A 179 -12.07 16.55 -3.99
N ILE A 180 -11.52 16.09 -5.12
CA ILE A 180 -11.08 14.69 -5.29
C ILE A 180 -10.00 14.33 -4.27
N GLU A 181 -9.02 15.20 -4.06
CA GLU A 181 -7.95 14.98 -3.09
C GLU A 181 -8.47 14.96 -1.64
N ALA A 182 -9.37 15.89 -1.29
CA ALA A 182 -10.02 15.90 0.01
C ALA A 182 -10.89 14.65 0.24
N GLU A 183 -11.60 14.16 -0.78
CA GLU A 183 -12.36 12.91 -0.71
C GLU A 183 -11.45 11.70 -0.48
N ARG A 184 -10.32 11.62 -1.19
CA ARG A 184 -9.31 10.55 -0.99
C ARG A 184 -8.73 10.58 0.41
N GLU A 185 -8.39 11.77 0.91
CA GLU A 185 -7.87 11.92 2.27
C GLU A 185 -8.92 11.53 3.30
N ARG A 186 -10.18 11.95 3.12
CA ARG A 186 -11.31 11.53 3.96
C ARG A 186 -11.49 10.02 3.93
N GLU A 187 -11.42 9.36 2.77
CA GLU A 187 -11.51 7.90 2.64
C GLU A 187 -10.38 7.20 3.41
N LEU A 188 -9.15 7.69 3.30
CA LEU A 188 -8.01 7.18 4.07
C LEU A 188 -8.22 7.39 5.58
N ARG A 189 -8.61 8.58 6.01
CA ARG A 189 -8.88 8.88 7.43
C ARG A 189 -10.03 8.05 7.98
N GLN A 190 -11.11 7.83 7.22
CA GLN A 190 -12.23 6.99 7.65
C GLN A 190 -11.85 5.51 7.71
N THR A 191 -10.97 5.05 6.83
CA THR A 191 -10.54 3.65 6.77
C THR A 191 -9.46 3.34 7.80
N PHE A 192 -8.52 4.25 8.05
CA PHE A 192 -7.35 4.03 8.91
C PHE A 192 -7.38 4.83 10.21
N GLY A 193 -8.43 5.62 10.45
CA GLY A 193 -8.51 6.55 11.58
C GLY A 193 -9.20 6.00 12.82
N TYR A 194 -9.42 4.68 12.94
CA TYR A 194 -10.01 4.10 14.15
C TYR A 194 -9.02 4.13 15.32
N GLY A 195 -8.85 5.32 15.93
CA GLY A 195 -8.15 5.55 17.20
C GLY A 195 -6.69 5.05 17.28
N ARG A 196 -6.11 5.17 18.48
CA ARG A 196 -4.84 4.50 18.79
C ARG A 196 -5.11 3.01 19.03
N PRO A 197 -4.31 2.10 18.46
CA PRO A 197 -4.53 0.66 18.59
C PRO A 197 -4.29 0.22 20.04
N PHE A 198 -5.38 -0.14 20.75
CA PHE A 198 -5.37 -0.42 22.18
C PHE A 198 -5.02 -1.89 22.44
N PHE A 199 -5.70 -2.81 21.75
CA PHE A 199 -5.47 -4.24 21.97
C PHE A 199 -4.09 -4.67 21.49
N VAL A 200 -3.57 -4.06 20.42
CA VAL A 200 -2.19 -4.27 19.98
C VAL A 200 -1.20 -3.97 21.10
N SER A 201 -1.31 -2.80 21.75
CA SER A 201 -0.44 -2.44 22.88
C SER A 201 -0.65 -3.37 24.07
N LEU A 202 -1.90 -3.70 24.39
CA LEU A 202 -2.23 -4.62 25.48
C LEU A 202 -1.60 -6.00 25.27
N PHE A 203 -1.73 -6.57 24.07
CA PHE A 203 -1.17 -7.88 23.73
C PHE A 203 0.37 -7.85 23.68
N ALA A 204 0.98 -6.78 23.19
CA ALA A 204 2.44 -6.62 23.26
C ALA A 204 2.94 -6.63 24.71
N VAL A 205 2.29 -5.86 25.61
CA VAL A 205 2.62 -5.86 27.04
C VAL A 205 2.40 -7.24 27.67
N LEU A 206 1.29 -7.91 27.35
CA LEU A 206 1.00 -9.25 27.86
C LEU A 206 2.05 -10.27 27.41
N ASN A 207 2.47 -10.24 26.14
CA ASN A 207 3.51 -11.13 25.61
C ASN A 207 4.85 -10.91 26.33
N ILE A 208 5.23 -9.65 26.58
CA ILE A 208 6.46 -9.30 27.31
C ILE A 208 6.36 -9.78 28.77
N ALA A 209 5.23 -9.57 29.42
CA ALA A 209 5.01 -9.98 30.81
C ALA A 209 5.06 -11.51 30.97
N LEU A 210 4.41 -12.25 30.06
CA LEU A 210 4.44 -13.72 30.08
C LEU A 210 5.84 -14.27 29.76
N PHE A 211 6.57 -13.64 28.83
CA PHE A 211 7.96 -13.99 28.56
C PHE A 211 8.84 -13.80 29.80
N ALA A 212 8.75 -12.64 30.47
CA ALA A 212 9.46 -12.40 31.71
C ALA A 212 9.09 -13.43 32.79
N GLY A 213 7.80 -13.79 32.89
CA GLY A 213 7.34 -14.85 33.79
C GLY A 213 7.99 -16.22 33.50
N MET A 214 8.15 -16.59 32.23
CA MET A 214 8.85 -17.83 31.84
C MET A 214 10.33 -17.80 32.22
N GLU A 215 11.02 -16.68 31.99
CA GLU A 215 12.44 -16.52 32.35
C GLU A 215 12.67 -16.52 33.87
N ILE A 216 11.70 -16.03 34.67
CA ILE A 216 11.78 -16.09 36.14
C ILE A 216 11.54 -17.51 36.64
N ALA A 217 10.57 -18.21 36.05
CA ALA A 217 10.14 -19.52 36.52
C ALA A 217 11.01 -20.67 36.00
N GLY A 218 11.89 -20.41 35.03
CA GLY A 218 12.69 -21.39 34.30
C GLY A 218 13.38 -20.74 33.11
N SER A 219 13.06 -21.20 31.90
CA SER A 219 13.55 -20.59 30.66
C SER A 219 12.49 -20.65 29.57
N SER A 220 12.37 -19.61 28.75
CA SER A 220 11.49 -19.65 27.57
C SER A 220 11.93 -20.63 26.49
N THR A 221 13.16 -21.14 26.57
CA THR A 221 13.68 -22.18 25.65
C THR A 221 13.55 -23.59 26.21
N ASP A 222 13.08 -23.72 27.45
CA ASP A 222 12.85 -25.01 28.10
C ASP A 222 11.41 -25.51 27.85
N ALA A 223 11.29 -26.78 27.44
CA ALA A 223 10.02 -27.38 27.07
C ALA A 223 9.08 -27.54 28.27
N GLU A 224 9.61 -27.88 29.45
CA GLU A 224 8.79 -28.05 30.66
C GLU A 224 8.18 -26.71 31.08
N THR A 225 8.99 -25.65 31.07
CA THR A 225 8.53 -24.28 31.33
C THR A 225 7.41 -23.87 30.36
N LEU A 226 7.60 -24.10 29.05
CA LEU A 226 6.58 -23.80 28.03
C LEU A 226 5.28 -24.57 28.26
N ILE A 227 5.35 -25.88 28.55
CA ILE A 227 4.19 -26.71 28.82
C ILE A 227 3.46 -26.22 30.08
N ARG A 228 4.19 -25.88 31.15
CA ARG A 228 3.62 -25.35 32.40
C ARG A 228 2.88 -24.03 32.18
N PHE A 229 3.42 -23.15 31.32
CA PHE A 229 2.80 -21.85 31.02
C PHE A 229 1.65 -21.92 30.00
N GLY A 230 1.42 -23.08 29.38
CA GLY A 230 0.27 -23.28 28.49
C GLY A 230 0.58 -23.33 27.01
N ALA A 231 1.79 -23.71 26.62
CA ALA A 231 2.12 -24.00 25.22
C ALA A 231 1.21 -25.11 24.68
N LYS A 232 1.01 -25.13 23.36
CA LYS A 232 0.28 -26.19 22.70
C LYS A 232 1.09 -27.47 22.81
N GLU A 233 0.53 -28.45 23.51
CA GLU A 233 1.03 -29.82 23.62
C GLU A 233 -0.17 -30.76 23.45
N ASN A 234 -0.07 -31.72 22.53
CA ASN A 234 -1.22 -32.49 22.07
C ASN A 234 -1.76 -33.42 23.18
N GLY A 235 -0.89 -34.06 23.96
CA GLY A 235 -1.30 -34.97 25.02
C GLY A 235 -2.16 -34.26 26.09
N ARG A 236 -1.76 -33.07 26.51
CA ARG A 236 -2.49 -32.23 27.46
C ARG A 236 -3.82 -31.76 26.91
N ILE A 237 -3.87 -31.37 25.63
CA ILE A 237 -5.13 -30.98 24.97
C ILE A 237 -6.11 -32.16 24.95
N LEU A 238 -5.64 -33.36 24.60
CA LEU A 238 -6.45 -34.59 24.61
C LEU A 238 -6.91 -35.00 26.02
N GLN A 239 -6.17 -34.60 27.06
CA GLN A 239 -6.54 -34.78 28.47
C GLN A 239 -7.51 -33.70 29.00
N GLY A 240 -8.00 -32.80 28.13
CA GLY A 240 -9.00 -31.80 28.49
C GLY A 240 -8.45 -30.39 28.72
N GLU A 241 -7.16 -30.15 28.52
CA GLU A 241 -6.54 -28.81 28.65
C GLU A 241 -6.76 -27.94 27.39
N GLY A 242 -8.01 -27.85 26.92
CA GLY A 242 -8.38 -27.14 25.69
C GLY A 242 -8.09 -25.63 25.71
N TRP A 243 -7.90 -25.05 26.89
CA TRP A 243 -7.47 -23.65 27.06
C TRP A 243 -6.10 -23.38 26.42
N ARG A 244 -5.28 -24.43 26.17
CA ARG A 244 -4.01 -24.34 25.43
C ARG A 244 -4.17 -23.87 23.99
N LEU A 245 -5.36 -24.04 23.39
CA LEU A 245 -5.68 -23.50 22.08
C LEU A 245 -5.62 -21.95 22.05
N ILE A 246 -5.76 -21.31 23.22
CA ILE A 246 -5.68 -19.86 23.35
C ILE A 246 -4.35 -19.44 23.96
N THR A 247 -3.93 -20.03 25.08
CA THR A 247 -2.74 -19.55 25.81
C THR A 247 -1.45 -19.67 25.00
N ALA A 248 -1.33 -20.68 24.13
CA ALA A 248 -0.14 -20.89 23.31
C ALA A 248 0.21 -19.67 22.44
N MET A 249 -0.78 -18.85 22.04
CA MET A 249 -0.55 -17.68 21.19
C MET A 249 0.12 -16.50 21.92
N PHE A 250 0.25 -16.54 23.25
CA PHE A 250 0.86 -15.46 24.03
C PHE A 250 2.26 -15.81 24.57
N LEU A 251 2.69 -17.06 24.39
CA LEU A 251 4.01 -17.54 24.81
C LEU A 251 5.02 -17.41 23.67
N HIS A 252 6.30 -17.24 23.98
CA HIS A 252 7.36 -17.06 22.99
C HIS A 252 8.61 -17.84 23.38
N VAL A 253 9.19 -18.56 22.42
CA VAL A 253 10.42 -19.33 22.60
C VAL A 253 11.65 -18.46 22.32
N GLY A 254 12.32 -18.00 23.38
CA GLY A 254 13.50 -17.14 23.26
C GLY A 254 13.23 -15.69 22.85
N LEU A 255 14.20 -14.82 23.13
CA LEU A 255 14.06 -13.37 23.01
C LEU A 255 13.84 -12.88 21.57
N ILE A 256 14.55 -13.46 20.59
CA ILE A 256 14.42 -13.07 19.18
C ILE A 256 13.01 -13.35 18.66
N HIS A 257 12.42 -14.49 19.05
CA HIS A 257 11.07 -14.85 18.66
C HIS A 257 10.04 -13.87 19.24
N LEU A 258 10.19 -13.46 20.50
CA LEU A 258 9.37 -12.41 21.11
C LEU A 258 9.50 -11.08 20.35
N LEU A 259 10.73 -10.65 20.06
CA LEU A 259 10.99 -9.36 19.42
C LEU A 259 10.35 -9.29 18.03
N VAL A 260 10.58 -10.31 17.19
CA VAL A 260 10.03 -10.36 15.83
C VAL A 260 8.50 -10.37 15.84
N ASN A 261 7.87 -11.15 16.72
CA ASN A 261 6.40 -11.16 16.83
C ASN A 261 5.86 -9.83 17.37
N THR A 262 6.54 -9.22 18.33
CA THR A 262 6.11 -7.93 18.89
C THR A 262 6.16 -6.84 17.83
N VAL A 263 7.25 -6.77 17.06
CA VAL A 263 7.37 -5.85 15.92
C VAL A 263 6.26 -6.11 14.90
N ALA A 264 6.07 -7.37 14.49
CA ALA A 264 5.02 -7.73 13.53
C ALA A 264 3.61 -7.38 14.04
N LEU A 265 3.32 -7.60 15.32
CA LEU A 265 2.06 -7.24 15.97
C LEU A 265 1.83 -5.72 15.97
N LEU A 266 2.85 -4.92 16.26
CA LEU A 266 2.74 -3.45 16.25
C LEU A 266 2.42 -2.91 14.86
N PHE A 267 3.06 -3.46 13.80
CA PHE A 267 2.82 -3.01 12.43
C PHE A 267 1.54 -3.58 11.82
N VAL A 268 1.42 -4.90 11.75
CA VAL A 268 0.29 -5.59 11.11
C VAL A 268 -0.96 -5.47 11.97
N GLY A 269 -0.83 -5.71 13.28
CA GLY A 269 -1.95 -5.54 14.20
C GLY A 269 -2.42 -4.11 14.30
N GLY A 270 -1.48 -3.15 14.34
CA GLY A 270 -1.82 -1.72 14.30
C GLY A 270 -2.61 -1.33 13.05
N ALA A 271 -2.25 -1.87 11.87
CA ALA A 271 -3.01 -1.67 10.65
C ALA A 271 -4.41 -2.28 10.74
N VAL A 272 -4.54 -3.53 11.17
CA VAL A 272 -5.85 -4.20 11.28
C VAL A 272 -6.75 -3.53 12.32
N GLU A 273 -6.24 -3.17 13.49
CA GLU A 273 -7.03 -2.50 14.53
C GLU A 273 -7.53 -1.13 14.06
N ARG A 274 -6.69 -0.39 13.31
CA ARG A 274 -7.09 0.87 12.67
C ARG A 274 -8.09 0.71 11.52
N ILE A 275 -8.22 -0.47 10.91
CA ILE A 275 -9.16 -0.72 9.80
C ILE A 275 -10.49 -1.29 10.32
N PHE A 276 -10.42 -2.24 11.23
CA PHE A 276 -11.59 -2.99 11.72
C PHE A 276 -12.17 -2.38 13.01
N GLY A 277 -11.39 -1.59 13.73
CA GLY A 277 -11.70 -1.12 15.07
C GLY A 277 -11.41 -2.18 16.15
N ARG A 278 -11.24 -1.71 17.39
CA ARG A 278 -10.72 -2.49 18.53
C ARG A 278 -11.38 -3.86 18.75
N TRP A 279 -12.71 -3.93 18.76
CA TRP A 279 -13.42 -5.17 19.12
C TRP A 279 -13.43 -6.20 17.99
N ARG A 280 -13.47 -5.74 16.74
CA ARG A 280 -13.36 -6.63 15.58
C ARG A 280 -11.93 -7.15 15.44
N PHE A 281 -10.94 -6.31 15.68
CA PHE A 281 -9.54 -6.73 15.79
C PHE A 281 -9.36 -7.80 16.85
N PHE A 282 -9.86 -7.57 18.07
CA PHE A 282 -9.79 -8.54 19.16
C PHE A 282 -10.37 -9.90 18.75
N ALA A 283 -11.59 -9.90 18.18
CA ALA A 283 -12.25 -11.12 17.73
C ALA A 283 -11.44 -11.84 16.63
N VAL A 284 -10.92 -11.09 15.64
CA VAL A 284 -10.11 -11.64 14.56
C VAL A 284 -8.80 -12.22 15.09
N TYR A 285 -8.09 -11.52 15.98
CA TYR A 285 -6.82 -11.97 16.55
C TYR A 285 -6.99 -13.28 17.32
N VAL A 286 -7.97 -13.36 18.22
CA VAL A 286 -8.23 -14.56 19.02
C VAL A 286 -8.71 -15.71 18.13
N ALA A 287 -9.65 -15.46 17.22
CA ALA A 287 -10.15 -16.50 16.32
C ALA A 287 -9.08 -17.02 15.34
N ALA A 288 -8.19 -16.15 14.87
CA ALA A 288 -7.02 -16.54 14.09
C ALA A 288 -6.05 -17.40 14.90
N GLY A 289 -5.72 -16.98 16.12
CA GLY A 289 -4.83 -17.74 17.00
C GLY A 289 -5.38 -19.13 17.29
N VAL A 290 -6.67 -19.25 17.64
CA VAL A 290 -7.33 -20.54 17.86
C VAL A 290 -7.31 -21.42 16.61
N ALA A 291 -7.62 -20.88 15.43
CA ALA A 291 -7.57 -21.64 14.18
C ALA A 291 -6.14 -22.09 13.85
N GLY A 292 -5.13 -21.26 14.12
CA GLY A 292 -3.72 -21.62 13.99
C GLY A 292 -3.34 -22.75 14.93
N THR A 293 -3.60 -22.60 16.23
CA THR A 293 -3.27 -23.63 17.21
C THR A 293 -4.04 -24.94 16.98
N ALA A 294 -5.29 -24.88 16.52
CA ALA A 294 -6.05 -26.07 16.12
C ALA A 294 -5.44 -26.78 14.89
N ALA A 295 -5.00 -26.03 13.87
CA ALA A 295 -4.31 -26.61 12.72
C ALA A 295 -2.96 -27.23 13.13
N SER A 296 -2.19 -26.55 13.99
CA SER A 296 -0.96 -27.10 14.58
C SER A 296 -1.23 -28.39 15.36
N PHE A 297 -2.29 -28.44 16.16
CA PHE A 297 -2.73 -29.64 16.87
C PHE A 297 -3.05 -30.80 15.93
N ALA A 298 -3.74 -30.53 14.83
CA ALA A 298 -4.14 -31.55 13.86
C ALA A 298 -2.97 -32.17 13.09
N PHE A 299 -1.99 -31.36 12.70
CA PHE A 299 -1.02 -31.74 11.67
C PHE A 299 0.42 -31.88 12.16
N THR A 300 0.73 -31.51 13.41
CA THR A 300 2.05 -31.73 13.99
C THR A 300 1.99 -32.10 15.47
N PRO A 301 2.78 -33.10 15.94
CA PRO A 301 2.91 -33.40 17.36
C PRO A 301 3.85 -32.42 18.08
N ALA A 302 4.57 -31.55 17.36
CA ALA A 302 5.54 -30.64 17.95
C ALA A 302 4.90 -29.67 18.95
N LEU A 303 5.66 -29.33 19.99
CA LEU A 303 5.34 -28.26 20.93
C LEU A 303 5.28 -26.93 20.17
N SER A 304 4.23 -26.13 20.40
CA SER A 304 4.06 -24.84 19.72
C SER A 304 3.70 -23.72 20.69
N ALA A 305 4.35 -22.59 20.52
CA ALA A 305 4.17 -21.36 21.28
C ALA A 305 4.53 -20.17 20.40
N GLY A 306 3.68 -19.15 20.34
CA GLY A 306 3.96 -17.94 19.57
C GLY A 306 2.70 -17.22 19.11
N ALA A 307 2.76 -15.88 19.10
CA ALA A 307 1.71 -15.04 18.51
C ALA A 307 1.64 -15.15 16.97
N SER A 308 2.62 -15.79 16.34
CA SER A 308 2.78 -15.80 14.88
C SER A 308 1.56 -16.36 14.14
N GLY A 309 0.89 -17.40 14.65
CA GLY A 309 -0.36 -17.90 14.06
C GLY A 309 -1.47 -16.83 14.02
N ALA A 310 -1.66 -16.10 15.12
CA ALA A 310 -2.61 -14.99 15.17
C ALA A 310 -2.20 -13.83 14.24
N ILE A 311 -0.90 -13.52 14.16
CA ILE A 311 -0.36 -12.47 13.28
C ILE A 311 -0.53 -12.83 11.79
N PHE A 312 -0.32 -14.08 11.41
CA PHE A 312 -0.64 -14.57 10.06
C PHE A 312 -2.14 -14.44 9.78
N GLY A 313 -3.01 -14.68 10.76
CA GLY A 313 -4.42 -14.41 10.59
C GLY A 313 -4.78 -12.93 10.48
N LEU A 314 -4.03 -12.03 11.12
CA LEU A 314 -4.16 -10.59 10.85
C LEU A 314 -3.79 -10.25 9.39
N MET A 315 -2.80 -10.92 8.80
CA MET A 315 -2.53 -10.79 7.36
C MET A 315 -3.67 -11.35 6.52
N GLY A 316 -4.29 -12.46 6.95
CA GLY A 316 -5.53 -12.99 6.37
C GLY A 316 -6.68 -11.99 6.40
N ALA A 317 -6.83 -11.25 7.50
CA ALA A 317 -7.80 -10.18 7.62
C ALA A 317 -7.52 -9.01 6.66
N LEU A 318 -6.26 -8.68 6.42
CA LEU A 318 -5.87 -7.69 5.42
C LEU A 318 -6.11 -8.19 3.98
N LEU A 319 -5.97 -9.48 3.71
CA LEU A 319 -6.39 -10.09 2.44
C LEU A 319 -7.91 -9.99 2.26
N TYR A 320 -8.69 -10.26 3.31
CA TYR A 320 -10.14 -10.04 3.29
C TYR A 320 -10.48 -8.57 2.98
N PHE A 321 -9.81 -7.62 3.64
CA PHE A 321 -9.93 -6.20 3.31
C PHE A 321 -9.59 -5.93 1.83
N GLY A 322 -8.55 -6.56 1.28
CA GLY A 322 -8.22 -6.49 -0.14
C GLY A 322 -9.32 -6.97 -1.08
N THR A 323 -10.13 -7.96 -0.69
CA THR A 323 -11.30 -8.38 -1.48
C THR A 323 -12.44 -7.35 -1.48
N ARG A 324 -12.56 -6.55 -0.41
CA ARG A 324 -13.63 -5.55 -0.24
C ARG A 324 -13.23 -4.15 -0.71
N ARG A 325 -11.96 -3.81 -0.59
CA ARG A 325 -11.39 -2.48 -0.85
C ARG A 325 -10.13 -2.60 -1.72
N ARG A 326 -10.22 -3.35 -2.83
CA ARG A 326 -9.10 -3.69 -3.72
C ARG A 326 -8.21 -2.50 -4.10
N ARG A 327 -8.81 -1.37 -4.47
CA ARG A 327 -8.07 -0.16 -4.88
C ARG A 327 -7.22 0.40 -3.74
N LEU A 328 -7.82 0.59 -2.56
CA LEU A 328 -7.10 1.06 -1.37
C LEU A 328 -6.01 0.07 -0.96
N PHE A 329 -6.31 -1.23 -0.95
CA PHE A 329 -5.35 -2.27 -0.60
C PHE A 329 -4.11 -2.23 -1.50
N VAL A 330 -4.30 -2.28 -2.82
CA VAL A 330 -3.18 -2.26 -3.79
C VAL A 330 -2.35 -0.98 -3.66
N ARG A 331 -3.00 0.17 -3.43
CA ARG A 331 -2.34 1.47 -3.30
C ARG A 331 -1.53 1.61 -2.00
N THR A 332 -1.98 1.02 -0.90
CA THR A 332 -1.43 1.33 0.44
C THR A 332 -0.52 0.26 1.01
N MET A 333 -0.85 -1.03 0.87
CA MET A 333 -0.14 -2.10 1.59
C MET A 333 -0.03 -3.43 0.84
N GLY A 334 -0.77 -3.60 -0.25
CA GLY A 334 -1.02 -4.92 -0.82
C GLY A 334 0.23 -5.62 -1.32
N ARG A 335 1.12 -4.91 -2.00
CA ARG A 335 2.38 -5.47 -2.50
C ARG A 335 3.27 -5.93 -1.34
N ASP A 336 3.48 -5.06 -0.36
CA ASP A 336 4.43 -5.31 0.72
C ASP A 336 3.91 -6.41 1.65
N LEU A 337 2.59 -6.47 1.88
CA LEU A 337 1.93 -7.58 2.57
C LEU A 337 2.13 -8.92 1.83
N LEU A 338 1.88 -8.96 0.52
CA LEU A 338 2.02 -10.19 -0.27
C LEU A 338 3.46 -10.68 -0.33
N PHE A 339 4.41 -9.76 -0.48
CA PHE A 339 5.84 -10.08 -0.44
C PHE A 339 6.24 -10.66 0.92
N TYR A 340 5.87 -9.99 2.01
CA TYR A 340 6.16 -10.46 3.36
C TYR A 340 5.53 -11.83 3.65
N LEU A 341 4.26 -12.01 3.26
CA LEU A 341 3.54 -13.27 3.43
C LEU A 341 4.23 -14.41 2.68
N LEU A 342 4.59 -14.20 1.41
CA LEU A 342 5.28 -15.19 0.59
C LEU A 342 6.64 -15.55 1.20
N LEU A 343 7.43 -14.56 1.60
CA LEU A 343 8.74 -14.78 2.20
C LEU A 343 8.64 -15.60 3.49
N ASN A 344 7.72 -15.28 4.40
CA ASN A 344 7.59 -15.99 5.67
C ASN A 344 7.06 -17.42 5.48
N LEU A 345 6.14 -17.65 4.53
CA LEU A 345 5.70 -19.01 4.20
C LEU A 345 6.85 -19.85 3.65
N LEU A 346 7.67 -19.29 2.75
CA LEU A 346 8.85 -19.98 2.21
C LEU A 346 9.88 -20.28 3.29
N LEU A 347 10.17 -19.33 4.18
CA LEU A 347 11.07 -19.55 5.32
C LEU A 347 10.54 -20.64 6.26
N GLY A 348 9.22 -20.70 6.50
CA GLY A 348 8.59 -21.72 7.33
C GLY A 348 8.66 -23.14 6.74
N LEU A 349 8.87 -23.29 5.42
CA LEU A 349 9.13 -24.60 4.79
C LEU A 349 10.58 -25.05 4.98
N VAL A 350 11.51 -24.11 5.17
CA VAL A 350 12.95 -24.38 5.26
C VAL A 350 13.42 -24.52 6.71
N LEU A 351 12.80 -23.81 7.65
CA LEU A 351 13.16 -23.79 9.07
C LEU A 351 12.31 -24.79 9.87
N PRO A 352 12.86 -25.92 10.35
CA PRO A 352 12.08 -26.97 11.02
C PRO A 352 11.46 -26.55 12.35
N SER A 353 11.97 -25.49 12.97
CA SER A 353 11.46 -24.93 14.22
C SER A 353 10.21 -24.04 14.03
N VAL A 354 9.76 -23.82 12.79
CA VAL A 354 8.62 -22.97 12.46
C VAL A 354 7.36 -23.80 12.26
N ASP A 355 6.29 -23.43 12.98
CA ASP A 355 4.98 -24.07 12.88
C ASP A 355 4.19 -23.58 11.65
N HIS A 356 4.50 -24.14 10.48
CA HIS A 356 3.85 -23.74 9.23
C HIS A 356 2.36 -24.11 9.18
N TYR A 357 1.93 -25.17 9.87
CA TYR A 357 0.51 -25.52 9.97
C TYR A 357 -0.25 -24.49 10.80
N GLY A 358 0.37 -24.03 11.89
CA GLY A 358 -0.13 -22.91 12.69
C GLY A 358 -0.26 -21.62 11.89
N HIS A 359 0.73 -21.30 11.05
CA HIS A 359 0.68 -20.12 10.18
C HIS A 359 -0.41 -20.21 9.12
N LEU A 360 -0.55 -21.34 8.43
CA LEU A 360 -1.56 -21.53 7.41
C LEU A 360 -2.98 -21.55 7.99
N GLY A 361 -3.17 -22.26 9.11
CA GLY A 361 -4.42 -22.29 9.85
C GLY A 361 -4.81 -20.91 10.38
N GLY A 362 -3.83 -20.16 10.89
CA GLY A 362 -3.99 -18.78 11.31
C GLY A 362 -4.40 -17.86 10.16
N LEU A 363 -3.68 -17.92 9.02
CA LEU A 363 -3.96 -17.13 7.82
C LEU A 363 -5.40 -17.32 7.31
N LEU A 364 -5.81 -18.59 7.12
CA LEU A 364 -7.16 -18.92 6.67
C LEU A 364 -8.20 -18.57 7.73
N GLY A 365 -7.95 -18.93 8.99
CA GLY A 365 -8.84 -18.64 10.10
C GLY A 365 -9.08 -17.14 10.29
N GLY A 366 -8.04 -16.32 10.17
CA GLY A 366 -8.14 -14.87 10.25
C GLY A 366 -8.90 -14.24 9.07
N PHE A 367 -8.71 -14.76 7.84
CA PHE A 367 -9.50 -14.35 6.67
C PHE A 367 -11.00 -14.64 6.88
N LEU A 368 -11.33 -15.84 7.36
CA LEU A 368 -12.72 -16.23 7.63
C LEU A 368 -13.31 -15.44 8.80
N ALA A 369 -12.55 -15.26 9.89
CA ALA A 369 -12.97 -14.46 11.04
C ALA A 369 -13.23 -13.00 10.66
N ALA A 370 -12.36 -12.41 9.83
CA ALA A 370 -12.55 -11.06 9.29
C ALA A 370 -13.86 -10.96 8.48
N GLY A 371 -14.16 -11.99 7.68
CA GLY A 371 -15.42 -12.09 6.95
C GLY A 371 -16.66 -12.24 7.84
N ALA A 372 -16.53 -12.95 8.97
CA ALA A 372 -17.61 -13.13 9.93
C ALA A 372 -17.94 -11.83 10.69
N VAL A 373 -16.91 -11.09 11.13
CA VAL A 373 -17.10 -9.81 11.82
C VAL A 373 -17.47 -8.66 10.86
N GLY A 374 -17.03 -8.76 9.60
CA GLY A 374 -17.22 -7.76 8.56
C GLY A 374 -16.42 -6.47 8.79
N LEU A 375 -16.24 -5.68 7.72
CA LEU A 375 -15.68 -4.33 7.86
C LEU A 375 -16.69 -3.38 8.54
N PRO A 376 -16.23 -2.30 9.18
CA PRO A 376 -17.13 -1.26 9.66
C PRO A 376 -18.10 -0.77 8.57
N GLY A 377 -19.39 -0.77 8.89
CA GLY A 377 -20.45 -0.39 7.94
C GLY A 377 -21.02 -1.54 7.07
N GLU A 378 -20.41 -2.73 7.06
CA GLU A 378 -20.97 -3.87 6.33
C GLU A 378 -22.17 -4.49 7.06
N ARG A 379 -23.30 -4.61 6.34
CA ARG A 379 -24.59 -5.10 6.91
C ARG A 379 -25.08 -6.44 6.36
N ARG A 380 -24.38 -7.06 5.40
CA ARG A 380 -24.82 -8.32 4.76
C ARG A 380 -24.66 -9.51 5.71
N LEU A 381 -25.71 -9.78 6.50
CA LEU A 381 -25.71 -10.83 7.53
C LEU A 381 -25.48 -12.24 6.96
N SER A 382 -26.10 -12.59 5.83
CA SER A 382 -25.95 -13.93 5.22
C SER A 382 -24.51 -14.28 4.88
N ALA A 383 -23.78 -13.33 4.28
CA ALA A 383 -22.36 -13.50 3.98
C ALA A 383 -21.54 -13.71 5.25
N ARG A 384 -21.80 -12.92 6.30
CA ARG A 384 -21.12 -13.02 7.60
C ARG A 384 -21.36 -14.36 8.28
N LEU A 385 -22.59 -14.87 8.24
CA LEU A 385 -22.93 -16.20 8.75
C LEU A 385 -22.21 -17.30 7.96
N GLY A 386 -22.13 -17.18 6.63
CA GLY A 386 -21.37 -18.12 5.80
C GLY A 386 -19.89 -18.19 6.20
N PHE A 387 -19.25 -17.04 6.43
CA PHE A 387 -17.88 -16.98 6.94
C PHE A 387 -17.73 -17.56 8.35
N ALA A 388 -18.68 -17.29 9.26
CA ALA A 388 -18.66 -17.83 10.62
C ALA A 388 -18.80 -19.36 10.62
N LEU A 389 -19.69 -19.91 9.79
CA LEU A 389 -19.86 -21.35 9.61
C LEU A 389 -18.60 -21.98 9.02
N ALA A 390 -18.00 -21.36 7.99
CA ALA A 390 -16.74 -21.84 7.42
C ALA A 390 -15.59 -21.84 8.44
N TRP A 391 -15.50 -20.80 9.28
CA TRP A 391 -14.53 -20.76 10.38
C TRP A 391 -14.78 -21.87 11.40
N GLY A 392 -16.04 -22.10 11.79
CA GLY A 392 -16.41 -23.18 12.70
C GLY A 392 -16.06 -24.56 12.15
N MET A 393 -16.35 -24.81 10.86
CA MET A 393 -15.97 -26.05 10.18
C MET A 393 -14.46 -26.24 10.12
N LEU A 394 -13.69 -25.18 9.88
CA LEU A 394 -12.22 -25.23 9.90
C LEU A 394 -11.70 -25.68 11.26
N VAL A 395 -12.16 -25.05 12.35
CA VAL A 395 -11.69 -25.36 13.71
C VAL A 395 -12.14 -26.75 14.13
N VAL A 396 -13.43 -27.08 13.99
CA VAL A 396 -13.96 -28.39 14.36
C VAL A 396 -13.28 -29.49 13.55
N GLY A 397 -13.09 -29.29 12.24
CA GLY A 397 -12.39 -30.23 11.37
C GLY A 397 -10.95 -30.48 11.83
N ALA A 398 -10.20 -29.41 12.15
CA ALA A 398 -8.84 -29.54 12.67
C ALA A 398 -8.79 -30.29 14.01
N LEU A 399 -9.68 -29.95 14.96
CA LEU A 399 -9.75 -30.65 16.24
C LEU A 399 -10.08 -32.14 16.08
N ARG A 400 -11.03 -32.49 15.20
CA ARG A 400 -11.37 -33.90 14.89
C ARG A 400 -10.19 -34.64 14.28
N LEU A 401 -9.46 -34.02 13.35
CA LEU A 401 -8.28 -34.63 12.73
C LEU A 401 -7.15 -34.85 13.73
N GLY A 402 -7.01 -33.99 14.74
CA GLY A 402 -6.05 -34.16 15.83
C GLY A 402 -6.48 -35.12 16.95
N GLY A 403 -7.70 -35.69 16.86
CA GLY A 403 -8.17 -36.74 17.77
C GLY A 403 -9.10 -36.29 18.92
N LEU A 404 -9.65 -35.07 18.88
CA LEU A 404 -10.64 -34.57 19.84
C LEU A 404 -12.10 -34.89 19.46
#